data_AF-P75494-F1
#
_entry.id   AF-P75494-F1
#
_cell.length_a   1.000
_cell.length_b   1.000
_cell.length_c   1.000
_cell.angle_alpha   90.00
_cell.angle_beta   90.00
_cell.angle_gamma   90.00
#
_symmetry.space_group_name_H-M   'P 1'
#
loop_
_entity.id
_entity.type
_entity.pdbx_description
1 polymer ?
#
loop_
_entity_poly.entity_id
_entity_poly.type
_entity_poly.pdbx_seq_one_letter_code
_entity_poly.pdbx_strand_id
1 'polypeptide(L)'
;MKEKISKKEYNALIRKTGEKHFDGEKEEYGDGTVGLWTYELRKYKLKPPVKVKYVTQEEFGEFKDATNQRLTKIENALVAQGEQIRAQGEQLSQLIKVVLLQGEQIKSQGEQIKS
;
A
#
# COMPACT_ATOMS: atom_id res chain seq x y z
N MET A 1 9.96 0.69 -12.07
CA MET A 1 10.77 0.06 -11.00
C MET A 1 12.23 0.10 -11.42
N LYS A 2 13.15 0.26 -10.48
CA LYS A 2 14.59 0.09 -10.73
C LYS A 2 14.99 -1.34 -10.38
N GLU A 3 15.84 -1.91 -11.20
CA GLU A 3 16.39 -3.25 -11.00
C GLU A 3 17.91 -3.19 -11.05
N LYS A 4 18.55 -4.02 -10.23
CA LYS A 4 20.02 -4.09 -10.14
C LYS A 4 20.61 -4.92 -11.28
N ILE A 5 21.75 -4.45 -11.78
CA ILE A 5 22.73 -5.19 -12.58
C ILE A 5 24.12 -5.02 -11.98
N SER A 6 25.08 -5.87 -12.31
CA SER A 6 26.46 -5.67 -11.86
C SER A 6 27.06 -4.40 -12.48
N LYS A 7 28.01 -3.76 -11.77
CA LYS A 7 28.79 -2.63 -12.32
C LYS A 7 29.51 -3.01 -13.63
N LYS A 8 29.92 -4.28 -13.77
CA LYS A 8 30.54 -4.81 -14.99
C LYS A 8 29.58 -4.77 -16.18
N GLU A 9 28.35 -5.24 -15.99
CA GLU A 9 27.31 -5.21 -17.04
C GLU A 9 26.95 -3.76 -17.41
N TYR A 10 26.80 -2.88 -16.42
CA TYR A 10 26.57 -1.46 -16.66
C TYR A 10 27.70 -0.82 -17.48
N ASN A 11 28.95 -1.05 -17.11
CA ASN A 11 30.10 -0.50 -17.85
C ASN A 11 30.18 -1.05 -19.28
N ALA A 12 29.83 -2.34 -19.48
CA ALA A 12 29.74 -2.92 -20.82
C ALA A 12 28.63 -2.28 -21.66
N LEU A 13 27.47 -1.98 -21.05
CA LEU A 13 26.39 -1.22 -21.68
C LEU A 13 26.88 0.16 -22.13
N ILE A 14 27.43 0.95 -21.21
CA ILE A 14 27.88 2.32 -21.50
C ILE A 14 28.96 2.34 -22.58
N ARG A 15 29.90 1.38 -22.58
CA ARG A 15 30.89 1.24 -23.65
C ARG A 15 30.26 0.96 -25.01
N LYS A 16 29.16 0.20 -25.05
CA LYS A 16 28.47 -0.19 -26.28
C LYS A 16 27.55 0.91 -26.81
N THR A 17 26.79 1.57 -25.94
CA THR A 17 25.86 2.64 -26.33
C THR A 17 26.56 3.98 -26.50
N GLY A 18 27.65 4.20 -25.77
CA GLY A 18 28.20 5.53 -25.54
C GLY A 18 27.43 6.25 -24.44
N GLU A 19 28.14 6.88 -23.50
CA GLU A 19 27.53 7.59 -22.37
C GLU A 19 26.55 8.69 -22.83
N LYS A 20 26.85 9.36 -23.94
CA LYS A 20 25.98 10.38 -24.56
C LYS A 20 24.66 9.84 -25.11
N HIS A 21 24.55 8.53 -25.37
CA HIS A 21 23.34 7.90 -25.91
C HIS A 21 22.58 7.10 -24.87
N PHE A 22 23.10 7.00 -23.64
CA PHE A 22 22.37 6.39 -22.54
C PHE A 22 21.49 7.46 -21.87
N ASP A 23 20.20 7.37 -22.12
CA ASP A 23 19.16 8.28 -21.62
C ASP A 23 18.63 7.90 -20.22
N GLY A 24 19.25 6.89 -19.60
CA GLY A 24 18.72 6.27 -18.40
C GLY A 24 19.21 6.86 -17.08
N GLU A 25 18.34 6.87 -16.08
CA GLU A 25 18.74 7.21 -14.72
C GLU A 25 19.39 5.99 -14.04
N LYS A 26 20.61 6.18 -13.53
CA LYS A 26 21.29 5.18 -12.72
C LYS A 26 21.27 5.50 -11.23
N GLU A 27 21.34 4.45 -10.43
CA GLU A 27 21.57 4.50 -8.99
C GLU A 27 22.72 3.57 -8.65
N GLU A 28 23.79 4.07 -8.06
CA GLU A 28 24.92 3.24 -7.68
C GLU A 28 24.74 2.74 -6.24
N TYR A 29 24.85 1.43 -6.06
CA TYR A 29 24.80 0.80 -4.77
C TYR A 29 26.23 0.45 -4.32
N GLY A 30 26.53 0.64 -3.03
CA GLY A 30 27.85 0.36 -2.45
C GLY A 30 28.25 -1.13 -2.46
N ASP A 31 27.39 -2.01 -2.96
CA ASP A 31 27.60 -3.45 -3.12
C ASP A 31 28.21 -3.83 -4.50
N GLY A 32 28.56 -2.84 -5.33
CA GLY A 32 29.08 -3.07 -6.68
C GLY A 32 28.00 -3.32 -7.74
N THR A 33 26.74 -3.00 -7.43
CA THR A 33 25.63 -3.04 -8.38
C THR A 33 25.18 -1.64 -8.79
N VAL A 34 24.52 -1.56 -9.94
CA VAL A 34 23.90 -0.34 -10.47
C VAL A 34 22.42 -0.64 -10.72
N GLY A 35 21.55 0.18 -10.14
CA GLY A 35 20.13 0.20 -10.41
C GLY A 35 19.84 1.01 -11.67
N LEU A 36 19.13 0.40 -12.63
CA LEU A 36 18.58 1.07 -13.80
C LEU A 36 17.07 0.85 -13.83
N TRP A 37 16.32 1.73 -14.49
CA TRP A 37 14.91 1.46 -14.72
C TRP A 37 14.75 0.16 -15.51
N THR A 38 13.81 -0.68 -15.08
CA THR A 38 13.49 -1.96 -15.72
C THR A 38 13.26 -1.81 -17.25
N TYR A 39 12.67 -0.69 -17.67
CA TYR A 39 12.47 -0.36 -19.08
C TYR A 39 13.81 -0.26 -19.84
N GLU A 40 14.81 0.42 -19.28
CA GLU A 40 16.14 0.56 -19.89
C GLU A 40 16.85 -0.78 -20.00
N LEU A 41 16.81 -1.58 -18.93
CA LEU A 41 17.39 -2.94 -18.94
C LEU A 41 16.82 -3.79 -20.08
N ARG A 42 15.53 -3.63 -20.37
CA ARG A 42 14.86 -4.35 -21.47
C ARG A 42 15.13 -3.72 -22.83
N LYS A 43 15.10 -2.38 -22.94
CA LYS A 43 15.46 -1.61 -24.15
C LYS A 43 16.83 -2.02 -24.68
N TYR A 44 17.80 -2.18 -23.77
CA TYR A 44 19.16 -2.59 -24.09
C TYR A 44 19.41 -4.10 -24.01
N LYS A 45 18.35 -4.92 -23.88
CA LYS A 45 18.41 -6.39 -23.83
C LYS A 45 19.35 -6.95 -22.75
N LEU A 46 19.56 -6.21 -21.65
CA LEU A 46 20.30 -6.66 -20.47
C LEU A 46 19.47 -7.61 -19.59
N LYS A 47 18.14 -7.55 -19.71
CA LYS A 47 17.23 -8.54 -19.17
C LYS A 47 16.33 -9.10 -20.26
N PRO A 48 15.93 -10.38 -20.16
CA PRO A 48 15.00 -10.95 -21.13
C PRO A 48 13.68 -10.16 -21.14
N PRO A 49 12.98 -10.08 -22.29
CA PRO A 49 11.62 -9.57 -22.30
C PRO A 49 10.75 -10.40 -21.35
N VAL A 50 9.84 -9.74 -20.64
CA VAL A 50 8.89 -10.45 -19.77
C VAL A 50 8.04 -11.34 -20.66
N LYS A 51 7.88 -12.60 -20.25
CA LYS A 51 6.88 -13.49 -20.83
C LYS A 51 5.50 -12.89 -20.53
N VAL A 52 4.93 -12.20 -21.50
CA VAL A 52 3.55 -11.72 -21.42
C VAL A 52 2.62 -12.82 -21.92
N LYS A 53 1.52 -13.03 -21.21
CA LYS A 53 0.37 -13.78 -21.72
C LYS A 53 -0.66 -12.75 -22.15
N TYR A 54 -1.20 -12.92 -23.35
CA TYR A 54 -2.34 -12.14 -23.80
C TYR A 54 -3.61 -12.81 -23.33
N VAL A 55 -4.60 -12.01 -22.98
CA VAL A 55 -5.97 -12.45 -22.70
C VAL A 55 -6.88 -11.91 -23.78
N THR A 56 -7.98 -12.60 -24.05
CA THR A 56 -9.04 -12.09 -24.93
C THR A 56 -9.76 -10.92 -24.25
N GLN A 57 -10.49 -10.12 -25.03
CA GLN A 57 -11.36 -9.07 -24.46
C GLN A 57 -12.43 -9.66 -23.54
N GLU A 58 -12.92 -10.86 -23.86
CA GLU A 58 -13.89 -11.60 -23.06
C GLU A 58 -13.30 -12.03 -21.71
N GLU A 59 -12.12 -12.69 -21.71
CA GLU A 59 -11.40 -13.07 -20.49
C GLU A 59 -11.08 -11.85 -19.60
N PHE A 60 -10.69 -10.73 -20.23
CA PHE A 60 -10.46 -9.48 -19.50
C PHE A 60 -11.76 -8.91 -18.92
N GLY A 61 -12.87 -8.98 -19.66
CA GLY A 61 -14.20 -8.59 -19.20
C GLY A 61 -14.64 -9.40 -17.98
N GLU A 62 -14.54 -10.73 -18.05
CA GLU A 62 -14.86 -11.64 -16.95
C GLU A 62 -13.99 -11.36 -15.71
N PHE A 63 -12.68 -11.17 -15.89
CA PHE A 63 -11.77 -10.83 -14.80
C PHE A 63 -12.15 -9.49 -14.15
N LYS A 64 -12.48 -8.48 -14.97
CA LYS A 64 -12.89 -7.16 -14.50
C LYS A 64 -14.20 -7.23 -13.71
N ASP A 65 -15.19 -7.96 -14.20
CA ASP A 65 -16.50 -8.10 -13.55
C ASP A 65 -16.39 -8.87 -12.23
N ALA A 66 -15.63 -9.97 -12.22
CA ALA A 66 -15.34 -10.71 -10.99
C ALA A 66 -14.59 -9.84 -9.96
N THR A 67 -13.66 -9.02 -10.41
CA THR A 67 -12.93 -8.06 -9.55
C THR A 67 -13.86 -7.01 -8.98
N ASN A 68 -14.73 -6.41 -9.80
CA ASN A 68 -15.70 -5.41 -9.36
C ASN A 68 -16.67 -6.01 -8.33
N GLN A 69 -17.19 -7.22 -8.56
CA GLN A 69 -18.04 -7.90 -7.59
C GLN A 69 -17.34 -8.14 -6.24
N ARG A 70 -16.05 -8.51 -6.27
CA ARG A 70 -15.26 -8.66 -5.04
C ARG A 70 -15.05 -7.33 -4.33
N LEU A 71 -14.77 -6.25 -5.06
CA LEU A 71 -14.63 -4.90 -4.49
C LEU A 71 -15.92 -4.44 -3.84
N THR A 72 -17.06 -4.58 -4.52
CA THR A 72 -18.37 -4.22 -3.94
C THR A 72 -18.68 -5.01 -2.66
N LYS A 73 -18.33 -6.30 -2.61
CA LYS A 73 -18.48 -7.09 -1.37
C LYS A 73 -17.61 -6.56 -0.23
N ILE A 74 -16.37 -6.15 -0.52
CA ILE A 74 -15.45 -5.56 0.46
C ILE A 74 -15.99 -4.20 0.94
N GLU A 75 -16.43 -3.34 0.03
CA GLU A 75 -17.01 -2.03 0.36
C GLU A 75 -18.23 -2.16 1.28
N ASN A 76 -19.16 -3.06 0.95
CA ASN A 76 -20.33 -3.32 1.78
C ASN A 76 -19.95 -3.84 3.18
N ALA A 77 -18.96 -4.72 3.28
CA ALA A 77 -18.47 -5.23 4.56
C ALA A 77 -17.82 -4.11 5.39
N LEU A 78 -17.05 -3.22 4.77
CA LEU A 78 -16.44 -2.08 5.44
C LEU A 78 -17.47 -1.06 5.94
N VAL A 79 -18.53 -0.80 5.16
CA VAL A 79 -19.64 0.07 5.59
C VAL A 79 -20.33 -0.52 6.82
N ALA A 80 -20.70 -1.80 6.78
CA ALA A 80 -21.35 -2.48 7.91
C ALA A 80 -20.46 -2.49 9.18
N GLN A 81 -19.15 -2.73 9.03
CA GLN A 81 -18.20 -2.62 10.14
C GLN A 81 -18.11 -1.19 10.69
N GLY A 82 -18.08 -0.18 9.81
CA GLY A 82 -18.07 1.22 10.19
C GLY A 82 -19.31 1.63 10.99
N GLU A 83 -20.50 1.15 10.60
CA GLU A 83 -21.75 1.37 11.33
C GLU A 83 -21.74 0.70 12.71
N GLN A 84 -21.26 -0.54 12.79
CA GLN A 84 -21.13 -1.25 14.06
C GLN A 84 -20.16 -0.53 15.01
N ILE A 85 -19.00 -0.09 14.52
CA ILE A 85 -18.02 0.68 15.31
C ILE A 85 -18.64 1.99 15.81
N ARG A 86 -19.42 2.68 14.97
CA ARG A 86 -20.13 3.91 15.37
C ARG A 86 -21.12 3.64 16.50
N ALA A 87 -21.95 2.61 16.37
CA ALA A 87 -22.92 2.23 17.40
C ALA A 87 -22.23 1.86 18.73
N GLN A 88 -21.11 1.12 18.67
CA GLN A 88 -20.31 0.80 19.86
C GLN A 88 -19.70 2.06 20.49
N GLY A 89 -19.20 2.99 19.69
CA GLY A 89 -18.68 4.27 20.16
C GLY A 89 -19.73 5.13 20.87
N GLU A 90 -20.97 5.14 20.37
CA GLU A 90 -22.11 5.83 20.99
C GLU A 90 -22.49 5.19 22.33
N GLN A 91 -22.59 3.86 22.39
CA GLN A 91 -22.84 3.13 23.63
C GLN A 91 -21.76 3.39 24.69
N LEU A 92 -20.48 3.37 24.28
CA LEU A 92 -19.36 3.67 25.18
C LEU A 92 -19.42 5.11 25.69
N SER A 93 -19.76 6.08 24.83
CA SER A 93 -19.93 7.48 25.21
C SER A 93 -21.03 7.65 26.27
N GLN A 94 -22.16 6.94 26.13
CA GLN A 94 -23.23 6.95 27.12
C GLN A 94 -22.78 6.34 28.45
N LEU A 95 -22.07 5.21 28.43
CA LEU A 95 -21.54 4.57 29.64
C LEU A 95 -20.55 5.49 30.38
N ILE A 96 -19.64 6.15 29.66
CA ILE A 96 -18.70 7.12 30.24
C ILE A 96 -19.46 8.25 30.96
N LYS A 97 -20.53 8.78 30.36
CA LYS A 97 -21.36 9.82 31.01
C LYS A 97 -21.99 9.31 32.31
N VAL A 98 -22.53 8.10 32.33
CA VAL A 98 -23.10 7.50 33.56
C VAL A 98 -22.03 7.34 34.63
N VAL A 99 -20.84 6.84 34.28
CA VAL A 99 -19.73 6.65 35.22
C VAL A 99 -19.27 7.99 35.81
N LEU A 100 -19.18 9.04 35.00
CA LEU A 100 -18.81 10.39 35.47
C LEU A 100 -19.85 10.94 36.46
N LEU A 101 -21.14 10.86 36.12
CA LEU A 101 -22.22 11.30 37.00
C LEU A 101 -22.23 10.54 38.34
N GLN A 102 -22.03 9.22 38.30
CA GLN A 102 -21.93 8.41 39.51
C GLN A 102 -20.70 8.78 40.35
N GLY A 103 -19.55 9.02 39.72
CA GLY A 103 -18.33 9.46 40.40
C GLY A 103 -18.51 10.81 41.10
N GLU A 104 -19.19 11.76 40.46
CA GLU A 104 -19.54 13.06 41.05
C GLU A 104 -20.48 12.90 42.26
N GLN A 105 -21.51 12.06 42.13
CA GLN A 105 -22.44 11.78 43.23
C GLN A 105 -21.73 11.14 44.43
N ILE A 106 -20.86 10.16 44.20
CA ILE A 106 -20.06 9.51 45.25
C ILE A 106 -19.15 10.53 45.94
N LYS A 107 -18.51 11.42 45.18
CA LYS A 107 -17.66 12.47 45.74
C LYS A 107 -18.47 13.42 46.64
N SER A 108 -19.63 13.88 46.19
CA SER A 108 -20.51 14.76 46.97
C SER A 108 -21.00 14.09 48.25
N GLN A 109 -21.41 12.81 48.20
CA GLN A 109 -21.78 12.04 49.39
C GLN A 109 -20.61 11.86 50.35
N GLY A 110 -19.40 11.61 49.84
CA GLY A 110 -18.19 11.51 50.65
C GLY A 110 -17.79 12.81 51.34
N GLU A 111 -18.07 13.97 50.73
CA GLU A 111 -17.85 15.29 51.34
C GLU A 111 -18.87 15.56 52.46
N GLN A 112 -20.15 15.19 52.27
CA GLN A 112 -21.19 15.33 53.30
C GLN A 112 -20.90 14.49 54.55
N ILE A 113 -20.31 13.30 54.40
CA ILE A 113 -19.97 12.42 55.54
C ILE A 113 -18.78 12.97 56.35
N LYS A 114 -17.90 13.78 55.74
CA LYS A 114 -16.73 14.36 56.41
C LYS A 114 -17.02 15.66 57.16
N SER A 115 -18.15 16.30 56.88
CA SER A 115 -18.59 17.54 57.57
C SER A 115 -19.40 17.24 58.82
#